data_AF-A0A534RCH7-F1
#
_entry.id   AF-A0A534RCH7-F1
#
_cell.length_a   1.000
_cell.length_b   1.000
_cell.length_c   1.000
_cell.angle_alpha   90.00
_cell.angle_beta   90.00
_cell.angle_gamma   90.00
#
_symmetry.space_group_name_H-M   'P 1'
#
loop_
_entity.id
_entity.type
_entity.pdbx_description
1 polymer ?
#
loop_
_entity_poly.entity_id
_entity_poly.type
_entity_poly.pdbx_seq_one_letter_code
_entity_poly.pdbx_strand_id
1 'polypeptide(L)'
;MSNHGKQSRGHATNGTAHTSHRSRRPGILPAASFPPEHSCTARRCSEGRYLTLKRASSVVLTSLGVVVLLVAIPRAGWAVPSARLRRLVVVGDSLLAGFSSGGLVATGRAGQVDSAPAILARRAHVSLPQPLMDGPGVPPQLAIFDDNQNGALDPGEVRRPAGARIGFRSSPGRRVRNLAVPGEDTASVFDRIAPGDVAGAIVRNDDVAGRDLLKFLILGLPLRTSSVSQLSRAGELHPSFLLVWIGNNDVLDMATRTDPAAVQLTPTQFGARFHQLLDALAGSGAPMAVANLPDVTGIAALRRAAGEVTTCQTPSGAFQPVAPDDLLSLDLDRSLLPTPPCGKVLDAGKRAAVRATIVAFNAEIATAIADIGARRAVDIALVDLQAGFDRLAADGVDLDGNGTPDLTTRYLGGIFSLDGIHPTHTGNALIANIFIDAINARFGEGLLPMNIARVARRDPLTRSRFRPAGEPPFGLFGDGTDDELADFFGTTFKRVELGARS
;
A
#
# COMPACT_ATOMS: atom_id res chain seq x y z
N MET A 1 -29.97 -53.40 -16.48
CA MET A 1 -30.56 -53.80 -17.78
C MET A 1 -30.07 -52.83 -18.84
N SER A 2 -29.46 -53.38 -19.90
CA SER A 2 -29.02 -52.86 -21.22
C SER A 2 -28.56 -51.38 -21.35
N ASN A 3 -27.32 -51.01 -21.69
CA ASN A 3 -26.31 -51.46 -22.69
C ASN A 3 -26.41 -50.75 -24.06
N HIS A 4 -25.27 -50.17 -24.49
CA HIS A 4 -24.77 -49.77 -25.83
C HIS A 4 -24.14 -48.36 -25.77
N GLY A 5 -22.85 -48.10 -26.04
CA GLY A 5 -21.77 -48.89 -26.62
C GLY A 5 -21.45 -48.44 -28.04
N LYS A 6 -20.36 -47.67 -28.24
CA LYS A 6 -19.38 -47.86 -29.33
C LYS A 6 -18.17 -46.91 -29.25
N GLN A 7 -17.00 -47.52 -29.09
CA GLN A 7 -15.68 -47.02 -29.52
C GLN A 7 -15.51 -47.23 -31.04
N SER A 8 -14.62 -46.46 -31.70
CA SER A 8 -13.33 -46.97 -32.22
C SER A 8 -12.51 -45.93 -33.00
N ARG A 9 -11.20 -45.87 -32.69
CA ARG A 9 -9.98 -45.84 -33.55
C ARG A 9 -10.03 -44.98 -34.83
N GLY A 10 -9.08 -44.09 -35.16
CA GLY A 10 -7.63 -44.05 -34.91
C GLY A 10 -6.89 -44.27 -36.24
N HIS A 11 -5.98 -43.36 -36.65
CA HIS A 11 -4.92 -43.66 -37.62
C HIS A 11 -3.74 -42.67 -37.49
N ALA A 12 -2.54 -43.24 -37.46
CA ALA A 12 -1.23 -42.61 -37.51
C ALA A 12 -0.55 -42.99 -38.84
N THR A 13 0.34 -42.12 -39.35
CA THR A 13 1.53 -42.44 -40.18
C THR A 13 2.38 -41.14 -40.23
N ASN A 14 3.55 -41.06 -39.60
CA ASN A 14 4.91 -41.50 -39.97
C ASN A 14 5.51 -40.86 -41.26
N GLY A 15 6.68 -40.23 -41.09
CA GLY A 15 7.52 -39.70 -42.17
C GLY A 15 8.83 -39.03 -41.68
N THR A 16 9.82 -39.85 -41.34
CA THR A 16 11.30 -39.65 -41.26
C THR A 16 11.90 -38.90 -42.47
N ALA A 17 13.13 -38.36 -42.55
CA ALA A 17 14.31 -38.09 -41.73
C ALA A 17 15.28 -37.26 -42.62
N HIS A 18 16.23 -36.49 -42.07
CA HIS A 18 17.65 -36.47 -42.50
C HIS A 18 18.52 -35.43 -41.75
N THR A 19 19.50 -35.99 -41.03
CA THR A 19 20.88 -35.57 -40.73
C THR A 19 21.46 -34.29 -41.37
N SER A 20 22.12 -33.43 -40.58
CA SER A 20 23.57 -33.18 -40.72
C SER A 20 24.19 -32.53 -39.47
N HIS A 21 25.33 -33.10 -39.06
CA HIS A 21 26.28 -32.54 -38.09
C HIS A 21 27.01 -31.33 -38.70
N ARG A 22 27.16 -30.23 -37.94
CA ARG A 22 28.41 -29.47 -37.95
C ARG A 22 28.62 -28.68 -36.65
N SER A 23 29.66 -29.07 -35.93
CA SER A 23 30.27 -28.32 -34.85
C SER A 23 30.79 -26.97 -35.35
N ARG A 24 30.66 -25.90 -34.55
CA ARG A 24 31.67 -24.83 -34.43
C ARG A 24 31.51 -24.10 -33.10
N ARG A 25 32.64 -24.02 -32.40
CA ARG A 25 32.92 -23.34 -31.13
C ARG A 25 32.74 -21.81 -31.20
N PRO A 26 32.67 -21.12 -30.06
CA PRO A 26 32.23 -19.72 -29.96
C PRO A 26 33.30 -18.73 -30.41
N GLY A 27 32.87 -17.69 -31.13
CA GLY A 27 33.70 -16.56 -31.54
C GLY A 27 33.80 -15.52 -30.42
N ILE A 28 35.03 -15.35 -29.93
CA ILE A 28 35.52 -14.29 -29.05
C ILE A 28 35.80 -13.05 -29.90
N LEU A 29 35.37 -11.87 -29.47
CA LEU A 29 35.84 -10.54 -29.93
C LEU A 29 35.60 -9.51 -28.79
N PRO A 30 36.40 -8.43 -28.70
CA PRO A 30 37.52 -8.39 -27.78
C PRO A 30 37.38 -7.37 -26.64
N ALA A 31 38.13 -7.62 -25.57
CA ALA A 31 38.36 -6.68 -24.48
C ALA A 31 39.20 -5.50 -24.95
N ALA A 32 38.75 -4.28 -24.66
CA ALA A 32 39.57 -3.08 -24.76
C ALA A 32 40.43 -2.92 -23.50
N SER A 33 41.72 -2.75 -23.74
CA SER A 33 42.81 -2.58 -22.78
C SER A 33 43.00 -1.13 -22.32
N PHE A 34 43.04 -0.96 -20.99
CA PHE A 34 43.74 -0.03 -20.06
C PHE A 34 44.86 0.90 -20.62
N PRO A 35 45.24 2.04 -19.96
CA PRO A 35 45.80 2.08 -18.57
C PRO A 35 45.65 3.43 -17.80
N PRO A 36 46.38 3.71 -16.69
CA PRO A 36 46.30 3.05 -15.38
C PRO A 36 46.21 4.01 -14.16
N GLU A 37 45.82 3.41 -13.03
CA GLU A 37 46.23 3.60 -11.63
C GLU A 37 47.04 4.84 -11.18
N HIS A 38 46.52 5.53 -10.16
CA HIS A 38 47.33 6.18 -9.14
C HIS A 38 47.25 5.38 -7.83
N SER A 39 48.27 4.58 -7.58
CA SER A 39 48.64 4.09 -6.26
C SER A 39 49.47 5.15 -5.53
N CYS A 40 49.17 5.43 -4.26
CA CYS A 40 50.15 6.06 -3.37
C CYS A 40 50.22 5.27 -2.06
N THR A 41 51.38 4.67 -1.84
CA THR A 41 51.79 3.90 -0.66
C THR A 41 52.33 4.82 0.44
N ALA A 42 52.31 4.28 1.66
CA ALA A 42 52.64 4.95 2.92
C ALA A 42 54.08 5.48 3.04
N ARG A 43 54.26 6.56 3.83
CA ARG A 43 55.34 6.69 4.85
C ARG A 43 55.11 7.85 5.81
N ARG A 44 55.39 7.57 7.08
CA ARG A 44 55.54 8.52 8.21
C ARG A 44 56.63 9.55 7.91
N CYS A 45 56.40 10.79 8.34
CA CYS A 45 57.43 11.66 8.89
C CYS A 45 56.86 12.34 10.15
N SER A 46 57.47 12.00 11.29
CA SER A 46 57.43 12.76 12.53
C SER A 46 58.12 14.10 12.35
N GLU A 47 57.68 15.15 13.03
CA GLU A 47 58.52 15.97 13.92
C GLU A 47 57.62 16.75 14.87
N GLY A 48 57.92 16.68 16.16
CA GLY A 48 57.27 17.48 17.19
C GLY A 48 57.95 18.82 17.36
N ARG A 49 57.27 19.73 18.08
CA ARG A 49 57.93 20.66 18.98
C ARG A 49 56.93 21.14 20.04
N TYR A 50 57.20 20.70 21.26
CA TYR A 50 56.72 21.29 22.49
C TYR A 50 57.31 22.70 22.65
N LEU A 51 56.48 23.67 23.03
CA LEU A 51 56.92 24.86 23.74
C LEU A 51 56.05 25.01 24.99
N THR A 52 56.64 24.62 26.11
CA THR A 52 56.25 24.99 27.47
C THR A 52 56.82 26.37 27.78
N LEU A 53 56.03 27.25 28.42
CA LEU A 53 56.57 28.28 29.33
C LEU A 53 55.49 28.84 30.28
N LYS A 54 55.67 28.45 31.55
CA LYS A 54 55.53 29.16 32.84
C LYS A 54 54.27 29.96 33.21
N ARG A 55 53.74 29.57 34.38
CA ARG A 55 52.89 30.32 35.32
C ARG A 55 53.51 31.68 35.72
N ALA A 56 52.69 32.72 35.89
CA ALA A 56 52.17 33.14 37.21
C ALA A 56 51.49 34.53 37.17
N SER A 57 50.53 34.68 38.09
CA SER A 57 50.08 35.92 38.75
C SER A 57 48.75 36.57 38.30
N SER A 58 47.90 36.70 39.31
CA SER A 58 46.53 37.18 39.37
C SER A 58 46.40 38.68 39.11
N VAL A 59 45.36 39.09 38.37
CA VAL A 59 44.79 40.44 38.44
C VAL A 59 43.25 40.33 38.40
N VAL A 60 42.64 41.15 39.24
CA VAL A 60 41.22 41.24 39.60
C VAL A 60 40.36 41.84 38.47
N LEU A 61 39.10 41.38 38.42
CA LEU A 61 37.91 41.85 37.71
C LEU A 61 37.97 43.25 37.06
N THR A 62 37.60 43.32 35.78
CA THR A 62 36.54 44.24 35.33
C THR A 62 35.66 43.53 34.30
N SER A 63 34.37 43.52 34.60
CA SER A 63 33.27 42.96 33.81
C SER A 63 32.96 43.83 32.60
N LEU A 64 33.28 43.35 31.39
CA LEU A 64 32.61 43.78 30.16
C LEU A 64 31.96 42.55 29.51
N GLY A 65 30.63 42.56 29.45
CA GLY A 65 29.84 41.53 28.80
C GLY A 65 30.13 41.48 27.31
N VAL A 66 30.88 40.46 26.89
CA VAL A 66 30.94 40.05 25.49
C VAL A 66 29.68 39.22 25.25
N VAL A 67 28.66 39.86 24.66
CA VAL A 67 27.57 39.14 23.98
C VAL A 67 28.22 38.44 22.80
N VAL A 68 28.59 37.16 22.97
CA VAL A 68 28.89 36.28 21.85
C VAL A 68 27.55 36.05 21.16
N LEU A 69 27.30 36.84 20.11
CA LEU A 69 26.27 36.53 19.13
C LEU A 69 26.68 35.20 18.48
N LEU A 70 26.20 34.09 19.05
CA LEU A 70 26.25 32.77 18.44
C LEU A 70 25.40 32.87 17.17
N VAL A 71 26.02 33.29 16.07
CA VAL A 71 25.49 33.05 14.74
C VAL A 71 25.33 31.54 14.65
N ALA A 72 24.09 31.08 14.72
CA ALA A 72 23.72 29.70 14.47
C ALA A 72 24.05 29.41 13.01
N ILE A 73 25.30 29.05 12.73
CA ILE A 73 25.64 28.35 11.51
C ILE A 73 24.75 27.10 11.54
N PRO A 74 23.86 26.87 10.56
CA PRO A 74 23.13 25.62 10.48
C PRO A 74 24.17 24.55 10.24
N ARG A 75 24.66 23.94 11.31
CA ARG A 75 25.35 22.65 11.20
C ARG A 75 24.33 21.76 10.53
N ALA A 76 24.67 21.24 9.36
CA ALA A 76 23.99 20.09 8.80
C ALA A 76 24.00 19.02 9.89
N GLY A 77 22.93 18.99 10.69
CA GLY A 77 22.81 18.11 11.84
C GLY A 77 22.81 16.71 11.27
N TRP A 78 23.74 15.89 11.73
CA TRP A 78 23.69 14.46 11.46
C TRP A 78 22.29 13.98 11.81
N ALA A 79 21.58 13.37 10.87
CA ALA A 79 20.24 12.91 11.12
C ALA A 79 20.29 11.82 12.21
N VAL A 80 19.77 12.14 13.39
CA VAL A 80 19.80 11.25 14.55
C VAL A 80 18.64 10.25 14.45
N PRO A 81 18.88 8.93 14.53
CA PRO A 81 17.81 7.94 14.62
C PRO A 81 16.84 8.23 15.75
N SER A 82 15.54 8.20 15.48
CA SER A 82 14.54 8.37 16.54
C SER A 82 14.59 7.20 17.52
N ALA A 83 14.88 7.49 18.78
CA ALA A 83 14.92 6.50 19.84
C ALA A 83 13.53 5.88 20.10
N ARG A 84 12.47 6.69 19.97
CA ARG A 84 11.07 6.26 20.14
C ARG A 84 10.66 5.29 19.05
N LEU A 85 10.98 5.57 17.78
CA LEU A 85 10.63 4.73 16.64
C LEU A 85 11.60 3.55 16.39
N ARG A 86 12.62 3.33 17.23
CA ARG A 86 13.68 2.32 17.02
C ARG A 86 13.16 0.90 16.74
N ARG A 87 12.09 0.47 17.42
CA ARG A 87 11.35 -0.77 17.18
C ARG A 87 9.93 -0.46 16.73
N LEU A 88 9.82 0.26 15.60
CA LEU A 88 8.57 0.46 14.89
C LEU A 88 7.98 -0.88 14.46
N VAL A 89 6.73 -1.13 14.86
CA VAL A 89 5.91 -2.26 14.43
C VAL A 89 4.63 -1.71 13.79
N VAL A 90 4.20 -2.32 12.69
CA VAL A 90 3.05 -1.87 11.89
C VAL A 90 1.95 -2.92 11.96
N VAL A 91 0.74 -2.48 12.28
CA VAL A 91 -0.48 -3.29 12.33
C VAL A 91 -1.49 -2.60 11.42
N GLY A 92 -2.13 -3.33 10.52
CA GLY A 92 -3.02 -2.73 9.54
C GLY A 92 -3.35 -3.60 8.35
N ASP A 93 -3.93 -2.95 7.35
CA ASP A 93 -4.40 -3.57 6.12
C ASP A 93 -3.43 -3.35 4.93
N SER A 94 -3.96 -3.49 3.71
CA SER A 94 -3.26 -3.33 2.44
C SER A 94 -2.55 -1.99 2.29
N LEU A 95 -3.09 -0.91 2.86
CA LEU A 95 -2.54 0.44 2.72
C LEU A 95 -1.20 0.58 3.43
N LEU A 96 -1.07 0.00 4.64
CA LEU A 96 0.21 -0.04 5.35
C LEU A 96 1.11 -1.21 4.90
N ALA A 97 0.54 -2.26 4.30
CA ALA A 97 1.32 -3.36 3.74
C ALA A 97 2.17 -2.92 2.54
N GLY A 98 1.77 -1.84 1.85
CA GLY A 98 2.35 -1.42 0.57
C GLY A 98 1.78 -2.22 -0.61
N PHE A 99 0.53 -2.65 -0.49
CA PHE A 99 -0.24 -3.19 -1.60
C PHE A 99 -0.53 -2.05 -2.59
N SER A 100 -0.39 -2.33 -3.88
CA SER A 100 -0.64 -1.32 -4.93
C SER A 100 -0.93 -2.00 -6.25
N SER A 101 -1.74 -1.36 -7.10
CA SER A 101 -2.15 -1.87 -8.40
C SER A 101 -2.65 -3.32 -8.30
N GLY A 102 -3.47 -3.61 -7.30
CA GLY A 102 -4.06 -4.93 -7.10
C GLY A 102 -3.10 -6.02 -6.63
N GLY A 103 -1.84 -5.72 -6.25
CA GLY A 103 -0.86 -6.74 -5.87
C GLY A 103 0.12 -6.32 -4.77
N LEU A 104 0.69 -7.32 -4.08
CA LEU A 104 1.74 -7.13 -3.08
C LEU A 104 3.10 -7.54 -3.64
N VAL A 105 4.00 -6.59 -3.85
CA VAL A 105 5.36 -6.85 -4.36
C VAL A 105 6.37 -5.92 -3.69
N ALA A 106 7.61 -6.37 -3.50
CA ALA A 106 8.66 -5.57 -2.88
C ALA A 106 8.93 -4.30 -3.69
N THR A 107 9.14 -4.45 -5.00
CA THR A 107 9.39 -3.38 -5.96
C THR A 107 8.58 -3.66 -7.21
N GLY A 108 7.84 -2.66 -7.70
CA GLY A 108 6.91 -2.77 -8.80
C GLY A 108 6.57 -1.37 -9.33
N ARG A 109 5.31 -1.12 -9.70
CA ARG A 109 4.86 0.25 -10.02
C ARG A 109 4.94 1.16 -8.79
N ALA A 110 4.31 0.72 -7.72
CA ALA A 110 4.64 1.06 -6.35
C ALA A 110 4.63 -0.24 -5.55
N GLY A 111 5.54 -0.41 -4.61
CA GLY A 111 5.65 -1.66 -3.84
C GLY A 111 5.78 -1.44 -2.34
N GLN A 112 6.09 -2.52 -1.64
CA GLN A 112 6.26 -2.49 -0.18
C GLN A 112 7.37 -1.53 0.26
N VAL A 113 8.43 -1.36 -0.54
CA VAL A 113 9.53 -0.41 -0.23
C VAL A 113 9.09 1.05 -0.31
N ASP A 114 7.97 1.31 -1.00
CA ASP A 114 7.38 2.63 -1.22
C ASP A 114 6.26 2.94 -0.21
N SER A 115 5.88 1.98 0.62
CA SER A 115 4.79 2.11 1.58
C SER A 115 5.00 3.27 2.57
N ALA A 116 3.91 3.86 3.06
CA ALA A 116 3.97 4.91 4.06
C ALA A 116 4.81 4.51 5.31
N PRO A 117 4.69 3.29 5.88
CA PRO A 117 5.58 2.86 6.96
C PRO A 117 7.05 2.80 6.57
N ALA A 118 7.37 2.34 5.35
CA ALA A 118 8.76 2.28 4.88
C ALA A 118 9.36 3.69 4.70
N ILE A 119 8.58 4.63 4.19
CA ILE A 119 8.94 6.04 4.08
C ILE A 119 9.18 6.63 5.47
N LEU A 120 8.23 6.46 6.39
CA LEU A 120 8.30 6.97 7.75
C LEU A 120 9.52 6.42 8.50
N ALA A 121 9.80 5.12 8.38
CA ALA A 121 10.99 4.51 8.97
C ALA A 121 12.30 5.12 8.44
N ARG A 122 12.36 5.39 7.12
CA ARG A 122 13.50 6.10 6.52
C ARG A 122 13.62 7.53 7.05
N ARG A 123 12.50 8.24 7.23
CA ARG A 123 12.48 9.61 7.78
C ARG A 123 12.87 9.67 9.25
N ALA A 124 12.56 8.63 10.02
CA ALA A 124 13.00 8.44 11.39
C ALA A 124 14.41 7.83 11.52
N HIS A 125 15.06 7.50 10.40
CA HIS A 125 16.38 6.87 10.35
C HIS A 125 16.45 5.56 11.16
N VAL A 126 15.38 4.77 11.10
CA VAL A 126 15.26 3.45 11.76
C VAL A 126 15.05 2.33 10.73
N SER A 127 15.37 1.11 11.11
CA SER A 127 15.11 -0.06 10.26
C SER A 127 13.65 -0.50 10.39
N LEU A 128 12.98 -0.76 9.26
CA LEU A 128 11.71 -1.47 9.22
C LEU A 128 11.85 -2.73 8.36
N PRO A 129 12.13 -3.90 8.97
CA PRO A 129 12.08 -5.17 8.25
C PRO A 129 10.66 -5.45 7.74
N GLN A 130 10.50 -5.59 6.43
CA GLN A 130 9.21 -5.87 5.77
C GLN A 130 9.19 -7.29 5.19
N PRO A 131 8.01 -7.93 5.07
CA PRO A 131 7.84 -9.21 4.38
C PRO A 131 7.86 -8.99 2.87
N LEU A 132 9.02 -8.63 2.33
CA LEU A 132 9.19 -8.28 0.93
C LEU A 132 8.88 -9.47 0.01
N MET A 133 7.91 -9.32 -0.88
CA MET A 133 7.50 -10.32 -1.87
C MET A 133 8.28 -10.16 -3.18
N ASP A 134 8.78 -11.26 -3.72
CA ASP A 134 9.46 -11.28 -5.01
C ASP A 134 8.48 -11.04 -6.16
N GLY A 135 9.04 -10.61 -7.31
CA GLY A 135 8.30 -10.55 -8.55
C GLY A 135 7.77 -11.94 -8.94
N PRO A 136 6.55 -12.04 -9.49
CA PRO A 136 5.70 -10.93 -9.95
C PRO A 136 4.78 -10.29 -8.87
N GLY A 137 4.76 -10.81 -7.64
CA GLY A 137 3.93 -10.32 -6.53
C GLY A 137 2.80 -11.25 -6.13
N VAL A 138 2.05 -10.90 -5.09
CA VAL A 138 0.97 -11.71 -4.51
C VAL A 138 -0.34 -10.91 -4.41
N PRO A 139 -1.27 -11.04 -5.38
CA PRO A 139 -1.03 -11.54 -6.74
C PRO A 139 -0.19 -10.55 -7.58
N PRO A 140 0.18 -10.89 -8.82
CA PRO A 140 0.88 -9.98 -9.74
C PRO A 140 0.17 -8.65 -9.93
N GLN A 141 0.89 -7.52 -9.92
CA GLN A 141 0.26 -6.20 -10.11
C GLN A 141 -0.41 -6.03 -11.48
N LEU A 142 -1.51 -5.28 -11.50
CA LEU A 142 -2.15 -4.74 -12.70
C LEU A 142 -1.18 -3.90 -13.52
N ALA A 143 -1.38 -3.88 -14.83
CA ALA A 143 -0.63 -3.16 -15.83
C ALA A 143 -1.55 -2.64 -16.94
N ILE A 144 -1.16 -1.55 -17.60
CA ILE A 144 -1.83 -1.07 -18.82
C ILE A 144 -1.21 -1.80 -20.01
N PHE A 145 -2.04 -2.43 -20.82
CA PHE A 145 -1.70 -3.10 -22.08
C PHE A 145 -2.37 -2.38 -23.25
N ASP A 146 -1.66 -1.43 -23.83
CA ASP A 146 -2.04 -0.66 -25.02
C ASP A 146 -1.75 -1.50 -26.28
N ASP A 147 -2.55 -2.55 -26.48
CA ASP A 147 -2.35 -3.54 -27.54
C ASP A 147 -2.63 -2.93 -28.93
N ASN A 148 -3.49 -1.90 -28.99
CA ASN A 148 -3.84 -1.20 -30.23
C ASN A 148 -2.89 -0.03 -30.56
N GLN A 149 -2.00 0.35 -29.65
CA GLN A 149 -0.98 1.38 -29.80
C GLN A 149 -1.52 2.78 -30.10
N ASN A 150 -2.75 3.09 -29.68
CA ASN A 150 -3.35 4.41 -29.89
C ASN A 150 -2.89 5.44 -28.85
N GLY A 151 -2.21 5.00 -27.78
CA GLY A 151 -1.71 5.86 -26.71
C GLY A 151 -2.81 6.43 -25.79
N ALA A 152 -4.06 5.98 -25.95
CA ALA A 152 -5.18 6.24 -25.06
C ALA A 152 -5.34 5.08 -24.07
N LEU A 153 -6.17 5.30 -23.04
CA LEU A 153 -6.57 4.24 -22.12
C LEU A 153 -7.91 3.70 -22.58
N ASP A 154 -7.95 2.45 -23.05
CA ASP A 154 -9.17 1.80 -23.52
C ASP A 154 -9.72 0.76 -22.53
N PRO A 155 -11.01 0.39 -22.67
CA PRO A 155 -11.62 -0.68 -21.89
C PRO A 155 -10.88 -2.01 -22.02
N GLY A 156 -10.71 -2.68 -20.88
CA GLY A 156 -9.99 -3.95 -20.77
C GLY A 156 -8.46 -3.84 -20.78
N GLU A 157 -7.88 -2.65 -20.94
CA GLU A 157 -6.42 -2.52 -21.03
C GLU A 157 -5.72 -2.57 -19.68
N VAL A 158 -6.43 -2.33 -18.58
CA VAL A 158 -5.87 -2.50 -17.25
C VAL A 158 -6.07 -3.94 -16.84
N ARG A 159 -5.02 -4.76 -16.90
CA ARG A 159 -5.11 -6.19 -16.62
C ARG A 159 -3.83 -6.72 -16.02
N ARG A 160 -3.89 -7.94 -15.48
CA ARG A 160 -2.70 -8.62 -14.96
C ARG A 160 -1.96 -9.33 -16.09
N PRO A 161 -0.63 -9.53 -15.98
CA PRO A 161 0.10 -10.39 -16.91
C PRO A 161 -0.49 -11.80 -16.94
N ALA A 162 -0.85 -12.28 -18.12
CA ALA A 162 -1.45 -13.59 -18.30
C ALA A 162 -0.49 -14.73 -17.88
N GLY A 163 -1.02 -15.74 -17.20
CA GLY A 163 -0.25 -16.93 -16.79
C GLY A 163 0.83 -16.68 -15.73
N ALA A 164 0.86 -15.50 -15.10
CA ALA A 164 1.82 -15.21 -14.05
C ALA A 164 1.47 -15.97 -12.75
N ARG A 165 2.41 -16.78 -12.27
CA ARG A 165 2.38 -17.37 -10.93
C ARG A 165 2.43 -16.26 -9.87
N ILE A 166 2.06 -16.57 -8.62
CA ILE A 166 2.34 -15.63 -7.52
C ILE A 166 3.83 -15.65 -7.14
N GLY A 167 4.30 -14.54 -6.57
CA GLY A 167 5.60 -14.46 -5.91
C GLY A 167 5.59 -15.10 -4.52
N PHE A 168 6.77 -15.12 -3.90
CA PHE A 168 6.96 -15.56 -2.51
C PHE A 168 7.74 -14.52 -1.71
N ARG A 169 7.83 -14.71 -0.40
CA ARG A 169 8.65 -13.84 0.45
C ARG A 169 10.14 -14.08 0.18
N SER A 170 10.82 -13.04 -0.31
CA SER A 170 12.25 -13.00 -0.65
C SER A 170 13.20 -13.44 0.47
N SER A 171 12.81 -13.23 1.73
CA SER A 171 13.61 -13.55 2.92
C SER A 171 12.73 -14.24 3.97
N PRO A 172 12.40 -15.53 3.79
CA PRO A 172 11.46 -16.23 4.67
C PRO A 172 12.02 -16.41 6.09
N GLY A 173 13.35 -16.49 6.24
CA GLY A 173 14.03 -16.57 7.53
C GLY A 173 14.15 -15.25 8.31
N ARG A 174 13.84 -14.11 7.69
CA ARG A 174 14.00 -12.80 8.34
C ARG A 174 12.77 -12.47 9.18
N ARG A 175 12.94 -12.14 10.46
CA ARG A 175 11.84 -11.60 11.29
C ARG A 175 11.44 -10.19 10.78
N VAL A 176 10.15 -9.98 10.56
CA VAL A 176 9.59 -8.71 10.05
C VAL A 176 8.86 -7.93 11.14
N ARG A 177 8.69 -6.63 10.91
CA ARG A 177 7.97 -5.70 11.79
C ARG A 177 6.86 -4.92 11.09
N ASN A 178 6.82 -4.91 9.75
CA ASN A 178 5.58 -4.58 9.06
C ASN A 178 4.71 -5.85 9.03
N LEU A 179 3.65 -5.87 9.84
CA LEU A 179 2.74 -7.01 9.98
C LEU A 179 1.42 -6.78 9.24
N ALA A 180 1.26 -5.64 8.56
CA ALA A 180 0.03 -5.31 7.86
C ALA A 180 -0.27 -6.34 6.77
N VAL A 181 -1.53 -6.78 6.68
CA VAL A 181 -1.97 -7.86 5.77
C VAL A 181 -3.07 -7.32 4.85
N PRO A 182 -2.93 -7.43 3.52
CA PRO A 182 -3.97 -7.01 2.60
C PRO A 182 -5.31 -7.70 2.85
N GLY A 183 -6.39 -6.92 2.88
CA GLY A 183 -7.75 -7.38 3.13
C GLY A 183 -8.10 -7.67 4.60
N GLU A 184 -7.24 -7.29 5.56
CA GLU A 184 -7.63 -7.32 6.98
C GLU A 184 -8.65 -6.25 7.34
N ASP A 185 -9.62 -6.61 8.16
CA ASP A 185 -10.61 -5.71 8.77
C ASP A 185 -10.54 -5.76 10.31
N THR A 186 -11.38 -4.99 11.01
CA THR A 186 -11.37 -4.92 12.48
C THR A 186 -11.73 -6.23 13.19
N ALA A 187 -12.44 -7.16 12.56
CA ALA A 187 -12.68 -8.50 13.10
C ALA A 187 -11.54 -9.45 12.75
N SER A 188 -11.14 -9.39 11.49
CA SER A 188 -10.29 -10.38 10.86
C SER A 188 -8.83 -10.29 11.35
N VAL A 189 -8.44 -9.14 11.90
CA VAL A 189 -7.11 -8.89 12.51
C VAL A 189 -6.80 -9.80 13.71
N PHE A 190 -7.86 -10.33 14.35
CA PHE A 190 -7.75 -11.27 15.47
C PHE A 190 -7.58 -12.73 15.00
N ASP A 191 -7.97 -13.04 13.76
CA ASP A 191 -7.95 -14.41 13.24
C ASP A 191 -6.54 -14.98 13.28
N ARG A 192 -6.45 -16.23 13.72
CA ARG A 192 -5.19 -16.96 13.82
C ARG A 192 -5.07 -17.94 12.67
N ILE A 193 -3.90 -17.98 12.06
CA ILE A 193 -3.50 -19.09 11.18
C ILE A 193 -2.55 -20.02 11.94
N ALA A 194 -2.54 -21.31 11.62
CA ALA A 194 -1.54 -22.26 12.07
C ALA A 194 -0.45 -22.41 10.98
N PRO A 195 0.75 -21.77 11.12
CA PRO A 195 1.70 -21.73 10.03
C PRO A 195 2.21 -23.10 9.58
N GLY A 196 2.30 -24.06 10.51
CA GLY A 196 2.66 -25.44 10.18
C GLY A 196 1.63 -26.14 9.29
N ASP A 197 0.34 -25.92 9.54
CA ASP A 197 -0.74 -26.53 8.77
C ASP A 197 -0.79 -25.94 7.36
N VAL A 198 -0.70 -24.61 7.26
CA VAL A 198 -0.66 -23.91 5.97
C VAL A 198 0.58 -24.34 5.17
N ALA A 199 1.76 -24.39 5.80
CA ALA A 199 2.97 -24.87 5.13
C ALA A 199 2.86 -26.33 4.69
N GLY A 200 2.28 -27.19 5.52
CA GLY A 200 2.04 -28.60 5.20
C GLY A 200 1.10 -28.76 4.01
N ALA A 201 0.02 -27.97 3.96
CA ALA A 201 -0.91 -27.94 2.84
C ALA A 201 -0.21 -27.50 1.54
N ILE A 202 0.59 -26.42 1.58
CA ILE A 202 1.39 -25.97 0.42
C ILE A 202 2.33 -27.08 -0.07
N VAL A 203 3.05 -27.75 0.84
CA VAL A 203 4.00 -28.82 0.47
C VAL A 203 3.30 -30.04 -0.13
N ARG A 204 2.10 -30.38 0.35
CA ARG A 204 1.29 -31.47 -0.20
C ARG A 204 0.51 -31.09 -1.46
N ASN A 205 0.57 -29.82 -1.88
CA ASN A 205 -0.24 -29.27 -2.95
C ASN A 205 -1.76 -29.41 -2.68
N ASP A 206 -2.14 -29.25 -1.41
CA ASP A 206 -3.53 -29.16 -0.97
C ASP A 206 -4.08 -27.74 -1.21
N ASP A 207 -5.41 -27.61 -1.23
CA ASP A 207 -6.08 -26.31 -1.37
C ASP A 207 -5.84 -25.43 -0.12
N VAL A 208 -5.33 -24.22 -0.34
CA VAL A 208 -5.12 -23.20 0.69
C VAL A 208 -5.88 -21.94 0.31
N ALA A 209 -6.77 -21.49 1.19
CA ALA A 209 -7.48 -20.23 0.99
C ALA A 209 -6.49 -19.08 0.80
N GLY A 210 -6.69 -18.24 -0.23
CA GLY A 210 -5.72 -17.20 -0.58
C GLY A 210 -5.45 -16.18 0.55
N ARG A 211 -6.46 -15.92 1.40
CA ARG A 211 -6.31 -15.10 2.61
C ARG A 211 -5.32 -15.73 3.60
N ASP A 212 -5.43 -17.03 3.85
CA ASP A 212 -4.54 -17.75 4.75
C ASP A 212 -3.13 -17.83 4.19
N LEU A 213 -2.98 -17.99 2.87
CA LEU A 213 -1.69 -17.94 2.21
C LEU A 213 -1.01 -16.57 2.36
N LEU A 214 -1.74 -15.47 2.16
CA LEU A 214 -1.22 -14.11 2.39
C LEU A 214 -0.80 -13.91 3.85
N LYS A 215 -1.68 -14.27 4.81
CA LYS A 215 -1.34 -14.21 6.24
C LYS A 215 -0.11 -15.06 6.56
N PHE A 216 0.03 -16.23 5.94
CA PHE A 216 1.17 -17.12 6.14
C PHE A 216 2.49 -16.47 5.66
N LEU A 217 2.50 -15.92 4.44
CA LEU A 217 3.69 -15.27 3.88
C LEU A 217 4.15 -14.07 4.73
N ILE A 218 3.23 -13.36 5.36
CA ILE A 218 3.50 -12.15 6.16
C ILE A 218 3.83 -12.52 7.62
N LEU A 219 2.92 -13.24 8.29
CA LEU A 219 2.90 -13.46 9.73
C LEU A 219 3.51 -14.81 10.15
N GLY A 220 3.34 -15.83 9.32
CA GLY A 220 3.70 -17.23 9.59
C GLY A 220 5.18 -17.55 9.44
N LEU A 221 5.95 -16.66 8.79
CA LEU A 221 7.38 -16.84 8.53
C LEU A 221 8.29 -15.94 9.41
N PRO A 222 9.40 -16.46 9.96
CA PRO A 222 9.87 -17.85 9.86
C PRO A 222 8.93 -18.86 10.53
N LEU A 223 8.90 -20.09 9.98
CA LEU A 223 7.98 -21.15 10.41
C LEU A 223 8.04 -21.40 11.93
N ARG A 224 6.86 -21.73 12.47
CA ARG A 224 6.63 -21.91 13.91
C ARG A 224 5.42 -22.80 14.14
N THR A 225 5.39 -23.43 15.31
CA THR A 225 4.35 -24.38 15.71
C THR A 225 3.11 -23.68 16.27
N SER A 226 3.28 -22.54 16.95
CA SER A 226 2.15 -21.78 17.49
C SER A 226 1.37 -21.08 16.38
N SER A 227 0.04 -21.12 16.45
CA SER A 227 -0.81 -20.27 15.62
C SER A 227 -0.48 -18.80 15.85
N VAL A 228 -0.76 -17.94 14.87
CA VAL A 228 -0.43 -16.51 14.91
C VAL A 228 -1.54 -15.66 14.32
N SER A 229 -1.82 -14.52 14.95
CA SER A 229 -2.56 -13.39 14.38
C SER A 229 -1.66 -12.17 14.29
N GLN A 230 -2.13 -11.11 13.62
CA GLN A 230 -1.39 -9.86 13.53
C GLN A 230 -1.07 -9.30 14.93
N LEU A 231 -2.04 -9.38 15.87
CA LEU A 231 -1.87 -8.88 17.24
C LEU A 231 -0.92 -9.71 18.08
N SER A 232 -0.97 -11.05 18.02
CA SER A 232 0.00 -11.86 18.77
C SER A 232 1.42 -11.63 18.25
N ARG A 233 1.58 -11.41 16.94
CA ARG A 233 2.89 -11.08 16.37
C ARG A 233 3.37 -9.70 16.80
N ALA A 234 2.49 -8.71 16.86
CA ALA A 234 2.83 -7.39 17.37
C ALA A 234 3.35 -7.45 18.81
N GLY A 235 2.64 -8.18 19.69
CA GLY A 235 3.05 -8.36 21.09
C GLY A 235 4.43 -9.02 21.24
N GLU A 236 4.72 -10.09 20.48
CA GLU A 236 6.01 -10.78 20.52
C GLU A 236 7.21 -9.91 20.11
N LEU A 237 6.99 -8.84 19.35
CA LEU A 237 8.05 -7.97 18.86
C LEU A 237 8.51 -6.92 19.88
N HIS A 238 7.80 -6.78 21.00
CA HIS A 238 8.08 -5.80 22.05
C HIS A 238 8.30 -4.39 21.44
N PRO A 239 7.28 -3.80 20.80
CA PRO A 239 7.42 -2.54 20.07
C PRO A 239 7.94 -1.41 20.98
N SER A 240 8.61 -0.43 20.39
CA SER A 240 8.83 0.88 21.04
C SER A 240 7.92 1.96 20.47
N PHE A 241 7.30 1.67 19.32
CA PHE A 241 6.29 2.49 18.69
C PHE A 241 5.42 1.60 17.80
N LEU A 242 4.11 1.86 17.77
CA LEU A 242 3.17 1.18 16.88
C LEU A 242 2.60 2.16 15.85
N LEU A 243 2.53 1.71 14.60
CA LEU A 243 1.78 2.37 13.54
C LEU A 243 0.55 1.53 13.22
N VAL A 244 -0.64 2.12 13.33
CA VAL A 244 -1.91 1.39 13.23
C VAL A 244 -2.83 2.08 12.23
N TRP A 245 -3.26 1.35 11.21
CA TRP A 245 -4.34 1.79 10.31
C TRP A 245 -5.08 0.56 9.80
N ILE A 246 -6.30 0.38 10.31
CA ILE A 246 -7.18 -0.74 10.05
C ILE A 246 -8.61 -0.22 10.13
N GLY A 247 -9.54 -0.85 9.43
CA GLY A 247 -10.91 -0.36 9.30
C GLY A 247 -11.28 0.03 7.88
N ASN A 248 -10.31 0.21 6.99
CA ASN A 248 -10.59 0.61 5.61
C ASN A 248 -11.39 -0.47 4.88
N ASN A 249 -11.08 -1.74 5.12
CA ASN A 249 -11.83 -2.87 4.55
C ASN A 249 -13.20 -3.09 5.18
N ASP A 250 -13.46 -2.56 6.38
CA ASP A 250 -14.80 -2.58 6.98
C ASP A 250 -15.79 -1.68 6.22
N VAL A 251 -15.30 -0.70 5.43
CA VAL A 251 -16.13 0.29 4.72
C VAL A 251 -15.95 0.28 3.21
N LEU A 252 -14.88 -0.31 2.67
CA LEU A 252 -14.52 -0.26 1.23
C LEU A 252 -15.65 -0.72 0.31
N ASP A 253 -16.35 -1.79 0.69
CA ASP A 253 -17.41 -2.39 -0.12
C ASP A 253 -18.60 -1.45 -0.36
N MET A 254 -18.81 -0.45 0.50
CA MET A 254 -19.84 0.59 0.24
C MET A 254 -19.55 1.39 -1.03
N ALA A 255 -18.28 1.62 -1.32
CA ALA A 255 -17.84 2.32 -2.53
C ALA A 255 -17.73 1.37 -3.73
N THR A 256 -17.02 0.25 -3.57
CA THR A 256 -16.72 -0.63 -4.71
C THR A 256 -17.95 -1.39 -5.23
N ARG A 257 -18.95 -1.65 -4.38
CA ARG A 257 -20.27 -2.15 -4.81
C ARG A 257 -21.26 -1.03 -5.15
N THR A 258 -20.87 0.23 -5.01
CA THR A 258 -21.73 1.42 -5.20
C THR A 258 -23.02 1.37 -4.36
N ASP A 259 -22.96 0.72 -3.20
CA ASP A 259 -24.12 0.44 -2.34
C ASP A 259 -23.76 0.64 -0.85
N PRO A 260 -24.30 1.69 -0.19
CA PRO A 260 -24.09 1.88 1.25
C PRO A 260 -24.55 0.68 2.10
N ALA A 261 -25.50 -0.12 1.62
CA ALA A 261 -25.99 -1.31 2.32
C ALA A 261 -25.10 -2.55 2.11
N ALA A 262 -24.04 -2.47 1.31
CA ALA A 262 -23.06 -3.54 1.18
C ALA A 262 -22.37 -3.88 2.52
N VAL A 263 -22.36 -2.94 3.46
CA VAL A 263 -21.82 -3.10 4.81
C VAL A 263 -22.95 -2.96 5.83
N GLN A 264 -23.10 -3.97 6.69
CA GLN A 264 -24.11 -4.00 7.76
C GLN A 264 -23.50 -3.82 9.16
N LEU A 265 -22.22 -3.46 9.23
CA LEU A 265 -21.51 -3.21 10.49
C LEU A 265 -22.01 -1.90 11.11
N THR A 266 -22.51 -1.96 12.34
CA THR A 266 -22.96 -0.74 13.04
C THR A 266 -21.80 -0.01 13.70
N PRO A 267 -21.91 1.32 13.98
CA PRO A 267 -20.86 2.06 14.69
C PRO A 267 -20.48 1.42 16.02
N THR A 268 -21.47 0.98 16.82
CA THR A 268 -21.20 0.31 18.10
C THR A 268 -20.44 -1.00 17.94
N GLN A 269 -20.76 -1.82 16.92
CA GLN A 269 -20.04 -3.06 16.65
C GLN A 269 -18.60 -2.79 16.18
N PHE A 270 -18.43 -1.83 15.27
CA PHE A 270 -17.11 -1.37 14.83
C PHE A 270 -16.29 -0.85 16.03
N GLY A 271 -16.88 0.04 16.83
CA GLY A 271 -16.26 0.63 18.02
C GLY A 271 -15.82 -0.43 19.01
N ALA A 272 -16.66 -1.43 19.31
CA ALA A 272 -16.29 -2.54 20.19
C ALA A 272 -15.06 -3.33 19.67
N ARG A 273 -15.03 -3.66 18.37
CA ARG A 273 -13.89 -4.35 17.74
C ARG A 273 -12.61 -3.50 17.78
N PHE A 274 -12.73 -2.22 17.44
CA PHE A 274 -11.60 -1.29 17.42
C PHE A 274 -11.06 -1.04 18.84
N HIS A 275 -11.95 -0.98 19.83
CA HIS A 275 -11.57 -0.89 21.25
C HIS A 275 -10.75 -2.10 21.69
N GLN A 276 -11.24 -3.31 21.37
CA GLN A 276 -10.54 -4.55 21.70
C GLN A 276 -9.16 -4.60 21.05
N LEU A 277 -9.06 -4.13 19.80
CA LEU A 277 -7.81 -4.06 19.05
C LEU A 277 -6.81 -3.13 19.75
N LEU A 278 -7.22 -1.88 20.04
CA LEU A 278 -6.33 -0.91 20.67
C LEU A 278 -5.92 -1.33 22.08
N ASP A 279 -6.83 -1.93 22.86
CA ASP A 279 -6.52 -2.44 24.20
C ASP A 279 -5.46 -3.55 24.15
N ALA A 280 -5.57 -4.48 23.19
CA ALA A 280 -4.58 -5.54 23.00
C ALA A 280 -3.20 -4.98 22.63
N LEU A 281 -3.14 -3.97 21.76
CA LEU A 281 -1.89 -3.33 21.35
C LEU A 281 -1.27 -2.47 22.48
N ALA A 282 -2.10 -1.73 23.21
CA ALA A 282 -1.69 -0.92 24.35
C ALA A 282 -1.14 -1.76 25.51
N GLY A 283 -1.46 -3.06 25.58
CA GLY A 283 -0.83 -4.02 26.49
C GLY A 283 0.71 -4.11 26.35
N SER A 284 1.28 -3.65 25.23
CA SER A 284 2.73 -3.52 25.06
C SER A 284 3.36 -2.33 25.80
N GLY A 285 2.56 -1.34 26.21
CA GLY A 285 3.01 -0.06 26.77
C GLY A 285 3.67 0.88 25.75
N ALA A 286 3.75 0.50 24.47
CA ALA A 286 4.36 1.34 23.44
C ALA A 286 3.41 2.47 23.00
N PRO A 287 3.91 3.70 22.81
CA PRO A 287 3.13 4.77 22.17
C PRO A 287 2.76 4.40 20.73
N MET A 288 1.67 4.99 20.23
CA MET A 288 1.09 4.61 18.94
C MET A 288 0.72 5.83 18.09
N ALA A 289 0.75 5.67 16.77
CA ALA A 289 0.02 6.54 15.84
C ALA A 289 -1.09 5.70 15.19
N VAL A 290 -2.34 6.13 15.37
CA VAL A 290 -3.56 5.43 14.95
C VAL A 290 -4.30 6.31 13.95
N ALA A 291 -4.49 5.82 12.74
CA ALA A 291 -5.19 6.56 11.69
C ALA A 291 -6.69 6.28 11.68
N ASN A 292 -7.47 7.32 11.37
CA ASN A 292 -8.90 7.21 11.07
C ASN A 292 -9.13 6.85 9.60
N LEU A 293 -10.40 6.68 9.23
CA LEU A 293 -10.81 6.20 7.91
C LEU A 293 -11.08 7.37 6.96
N PRO A 294 -10.50 7.38 5.75
CA PRO A 294 -10.88 8.32 4.70
C PRO A 294 -12.25 8.00 4.11
N ASP A 295 -12.84 8.97 3.40
CA ASP A 295 -14.07 8.73 2.64
C ASP A 295 -13.80 7.82 1.43
N VAL A 296 -14.37 6.62 1.46
CA VAL A 296 -14.18 5.63 0.39
C VAL A 296 -14.87 6.03 -0.92
N THR A 297 -15.78 7.01 -0.92
CA THR A 297 -16.34 7.55 -2.18
C THR A 297 -15.34 8.40 -2.96
N GLY A 298 -14.21 8.78 -2.34
CA GLY A 298 -13.12 9.53 -2.96
C GLY A 298 -12.04 8.69 -3.65
N ILE A 299 -12.20 7.36 -3.71
CA ILE A 299 -11.27 6.48 -4.43
C ILE A 299 -11.35 6.71 -5.95
N ALA A 300 -10.22 6.53 -6.64
CA ALA A 300 -10.16 6.61 -8.10
C ALA A 300 -10.83 5.42 -8.81
N ALA A 301 -11.26 4.39 -8.08
CA ALA A 301 -12.02 3.25 -8.61
C ALA A 301 -13.47 3.62 -9.00
N LEU A 302 -13.88 4.84 -8.66
CA LEU A 302 -15.13 5.43 -9.07
C LEU A 302 -14.88 6.53 -10.11
N ARG A 303 -15.76 6.61 -11.10
CA ARG A 303 -15.80 7.69 -12.08
C ARG A 303 -17.15 8.41 -12.04
N ARG A 304 -17.17 9.66 -12.47
CA ARG A 304 -18.42 10.42 -12.61
C ARG A 304 -19.21 9.91 -13.81
N ALA A 305 -20.54 10.01 -13.73
CA ALA A 305 -21.45 9.77 -14.85
C ALA A 305 -21.16 10.73 -16.03
N ALA A 306 -20.76 11.97 -15.72
CA ALA A 306 -20.24 12.98 -16.67
C ALA A 306 -21.12 13.24 -17.91
N GLY A 307 -22.41 12.92 -17.86
CA GLY A 307 -23.33 13.01 -18.99
C GLY A 307 -23.27 11.83 -19.97
N GLU A 308 -22.34 10.88 -19.79
CA GLU A 308 -22.34 9.60 -20.53
C GLU A 308 -23.46 8.66 -20.04
N VAL A 309 -23.78 8.73 -18.74
CA VAL A 309 -24.93 8.06 -18.13
C VAL A 309 -25.89 9.12 -17.62
N THR A 310 -27.07 9.20 -18.23
CA THR A 310 -28.11 10.18 -17.86
C THR A 310 -29.33 9.56 -17.19
N THR A 311 -29.48 8.24 -17.30
CA THR A 311 -30.60 7.49 -16.71
C THR A 311 -30.13 6.15 -16.19
N CYS A 312 -30.81 5.62 -15.18
CA CYS A 312 -30.65 4.25 -14.69
C CYS A 312 -32.02 3.56 -14.64
N GLN A 313 -32.02 2.23 -14.56
CA GLN A 313 -33.25 1.42 -14.47
C GLN A 313 -33.40 0.76 -13.09
N THR A 314 -34.57 0.91 -12.47
CA THR A 314 -34.91 0.24 -11.21
C THR A 314 -35.23 -1.25 -11.44
N PRO A 315 -35.25 -2.09 -10.40
CA PRO A 315 -35.70 -3.48 -10.52
C PRO A 315 -37.13 -3.63 -11.05
N SER A 316 -37.99 -2.62 -10.85
CA SER A 316 -39.35 -2.58 -11.41
C SER A 316 -39.41 -2.16 -12.88
N GLY A 317 -38.27 -1.86 -13.49
CA GLY A 317 -38.15 -1.42 -14.88
C GLY A 317 -38.34 0.08 -15.10
N ALA A 318 -38.60 0.86 -14.05
CA ALA A 318 -38.76 2.31 -14.14
C ALA A 318 -37.42 3.00 -14.36
N PHE A 319 -37.41 4.09 -15.14
CA PHE A 319 -36.22 4.90 -15.34
C PHE A 319 -36.11 6.01 -14.30
N GLN A 320 -34.91 6.25 -13.79
CA GLN A 320 -34.59 7.37 -12.92
C GLN A 320 -33.47 8.22 -13.52
N PRO A 321 -33.47 9.54 -13.33
CA PRO A 321 -32.39 10.40 -13.79
C PRO A 321 -31.10 10.13 -13.01
N VAL A 322 -29.96 10.24 -13.68
CA VAL A 322 -28.62 10.19 -13.10
C VAL A 322 -27.97 11.56 -13.27
N ALA A 323 -27.49 12.13 -12.17
CA ALA A 323 -26.81 13.42 -12.20
C ALA A 323 -25.39 13.28 -12.75
N PRO A 324 -24.83 14.30 -13.42
CA PRO A 324 -23.45 14.24 -13.95
C PRO A 324 -22.39 13.90 -12.89
N ASP A 325 -22.62 14.30 -11.64
CA ASP A 325 -21.72 14.07 -10.52
C ASP A 325 -21.96 12.75 -9.77
N ASP A 326 -22.97 11.97 -10.13
CA ASP A 326 -23.17 10.64 -9.54
C ASP A 326 -22.01 9.72 -9.92
N LEU A 327 -21.66 8.80 -9.01
CA LEU A 327 -20.50 7.95 -9.17
C LEU A 327 -20.90 6.55 -9.61
N LEU A 328 -20.09 5.95 -10.48
CA LEU A 328 -20.21 4.57 -10.92
C LEU A 328 -18.84 3.91 -10.83
N SER A 329 -18.81 2.59 -10.66
CA SER A 329 -17.58 1.80 -10.78
C SER A 329 -16.96 2.03 -12.16
N LEU A 330 -15.63 2.26 -12.20
CA LEU A 330 -14.91 2.29 -13.48
C LEU A 330 -14.91 0.93 -14.19
N ASP A 331 -15.21 -0.15 -13.45
CA ASP A 331 -15.32 -1.50 -13.97
C ASP A 331 -16.77 -1.92 -14.28
N LEU A 332 -17.70 -0.95 -14.30
CA LEU A 332 -19.07 -1.23 -14.71
C LEU A 332 -19.06 -1.87 -16.11
N ASP A 333 -19.69 -3.05 -16.23
CA ASP A 333 -19.85 -3.74 -17.50
C ASP A 333 -20.54 -2.82 -18.51
N ARG A 334 -19.85 -2.59 -19.63
CA ARG A 334 -20.31 -1.74 -20.72
C ARG A 334 -21.59 -2.24 -21.36
N SER A 335 -21.91 -3.54 -21.24
CA SER A 335 -23.17 -4.11 -21.72
C SER A 335 -24.41 -3.53 -21.01
N LEU A 336 -24.22 -2.95 -19.82
CA LEU A 336 -25.26 -2.30 -19.02
C LEU A 336 -25.51 -0.84 -19.42
N LEU A 337 -24.70 -0.28 -20.33
CA LEU A 337 -24.80 1.11 -20.77
C LEU A 337 -25.74 1.24 -21.99
N PRO A 338 -26.39 2.41 -22.19
CA PRO A 338 -26.25 3.65 -21.42
C PRO A 338 -27.10 3.72 -20.14
N THR A 339 -27.89 2.69 -19.85
CA THR A 339 -28.90 2.72 -18.77
C THR A 339 -28.66 1.61 -17.75
N PRO A 340 -27.65 1.75 -16.88
CA PRO A 340 -27.31 0.71 -15.92
C PRO A 340 -28.40 0.54 -14.85
N PRO A 341 -28.39 -0.56 -14.09
CA PRO A 341 -29.25 -0.68 -12.91
C PRO A 341 -29.01 0.47 -11.93
N CYS A 342 -30.07 1.04 -11.34
CA CYS A 342 -29.92 2.12 -10.35
C CYS A 342 -29.17 1.67 -9.07
N GLY A 343 -29.04 0.36 -8.84
CA GLY A 343 -28.17 -0.20 -7.81
C GLY A 343 -26.68 0.02 -8.07
N LYS A 344 -26.27 0.31 -9.32
CA LYS A 344 -24.89 0.59 -9.73
C LYS A 344 -24.53 2.07 -9.76
N VAL A 345 -25.48 2.94 -9.38
CA VAL A 345 -25.30 4.39 -9.31
C VAL A 345 -25.19 4.80 -7.85
N LEU A 346 -24.04 5.34 -7.46
CA LEU A 346 -23.81 5.92 -6.16
C LEU A 346 -24.14 7.42 -6.22
N ASP A 347 -25.43 7.71 -6.06
CA ASP A 347 -25.97 9.06 -6.09
C ASP A 347 -25.56 9.92 -4.88
N ALA A 348 -25.89 11.23 -4.92
CA ALA A 348 -25.60 12.15 -3.82
C ALA A 348 -26.11 11.69 -2.45
N GLY A 349 -27.30 11.09 -2.37
CA GLY A 349 -27.89 10.60 -1.12
C GLY A 349 -27.14 9.38 -0.58
N LYS A 350 -26.81 8.42 -1.46
CA LYS A 350 -25.99 7.26 -1.11
C LYS A 350 -24.59 7.67 -0.66
N ARG A 351 -23.93 8.61 -1.34
CA ARG A 351 -22.63 9.15 -0.93
C ARG A 351 -22.70 9.80 0.46
N ALA A 352 -23.75 10.57 0.73
CA ALA A 352 -23.96 11.17 2.06
C ALA A 352 -24.12 10.08 3.14
N ALA A 353 -24.82 8.97 2.83
CA ALA A 353 -24.96 7.84 3.75
C ALA A 353 -23.61 7.15 4.01
N VAL A 354 -22.80 6.89 2.97
CA VAL A 354 -21.44 6.34 3.13
C VAL A 354 -20.59 7.25 4.01
N ARG A 355 -20.57 8.55 3.73
CA ARG A 355 -19.83 9.54 4.52
C ARG A 355 -20.29 9.57 5.98
N ALA A 356 -21.59 9.50 6.23
CA ALA A 356 -22.14 9.48 7.59
C ALA A 356 -21.67 8.24 8.38
N THR A 357 -21.67 7.06 7.76
CA THR A 357 -21.13 5.83 8.38
C THR A 357 -19.66 5.99 8.74
N ILE A 358 -18.84 6.53 7.84
CA ILE A 358 -17.40 6.74 8.06
C ILE A 358 -17.15 7.74 9.19
N VAL A 359 -17.91 8.86 9.23
CA VAL A 359 -17.84 9.83 10.33
C VAL A 359 -18.19 9.16 11.67
N ALA A 360 -19.23 8.32 11.70
CA ALA A 360 -19.61 7.60 12.91
C ALA A 360 -18.52 6.61 13.35
N PHE A 361 -17.91 5.87 12.43
CA PHE A 361 -16.80 4.96 12.75
C PHE A 361 -15.58 5.74 13.24
N ASN A 362 -15.25 6.87 12.64
CA ASN A 362 -14.14 7.72 13.08
C ASN A 362 -14.38 8.33 14.48
N ALA A 363 -15.63 8.61 14.85
CA ALA A 363 -15.98 8.99 16.22
C ALA A 363 -15.72 7.86 17.23
N GLU A 364 -15.99 6.60 16.85
CA GLU A 364 -15.66 5.42 17.65
C GLU A 364 -14.14 5.21 17.76
N ILE A 365 -13.37 5.45 16.68
CA ILE A 365 -11.89 5.45 16.72
C ILE A 365 -11.39 6.49 17.73
N ALA A 366 -11.89 7.72 17.66
CA ALA A 366 -11.49 8.80 18.56
C ALA A 366 -11.84 8.47 20.03
N THR A 367 -13.03 7.89 20.26
CA THR A 367 -13.45 7.41 21.58
C THR A 367 -12.50 6.33 22.10
N ALA A 368 -12.16 5.35 21.25
CA ALA A 368 -11.24 4.28 21.62
C ALA A 368 -9.84 4.78 21.94
N ILE A 369 -9.32 5.73 21.15
CA ILE A 369 -8.03 6.38 21.42
C ILE A 369 -8.04 7.08 22.79
N ALA A 370 -9.08 7.85 23.10
CA ALA A 370 -9.19 8.59 24.35
C ALA A 370 -9.27 7.66 25.57
N ASP A 371 -10.16 6.67 25.54
CA ASP A 371 -10.36 5.74 26.65
C ASP A 371 -9.14 4.83 26.87
N ILE A 372 -8.55 4.25 25.80
CA ILE A 372 -7.36 3.41 25.93
C ILE A 372 -6.16 4.22 26.40
N GLY A 373 -5.96 5.42 25.85
CA GLY A 373 -4.88 6.30 26.28
C GLY A 373 -4.94 6.61 27.78
N ALA A 374 -6.14 6.88 28.31
CA ALA A 374 -6.36 7.10 29.72
C ALA A 374 -6.18 5.83 30.57
N ARG A 375 -6.85 4.72 30.21
CA ARG A 375 -6.84 3.48 31.01
C ARG A 375 -5.51 2.76 31.04
N ARG A 376 -4.74 2.82 29.94
CA ARG A 376 -3.45 2.12 29.81
C ARG A 376 -2.24 3.04 30.04
N ALA A 377 -2.46 4.34 30.24
CA ALA A 377 -1.41 5.36 30.31
C ALA A 377 -0.45 5.31 29.10
N VAL A 378 -1.01 5.13 27.90
CA VAL A 378 -0.28 5.06 26.64
C VAL A 378 -0.59 6.30 25.81
N ASP A 379 0.45 6.96 25.31
CA ASP A 379 0.29 8.09 24.39
C ASP A 379 -0.07 7.60 22.99
N ILE A 380 -1.16 8.14 22.45
CA ILE A 380 -1.67 7.80 21.12
C ILE A 380 -1.86 9.09 20.30
N ALA A 381 -1.24 9.15 19.13
CA ALA A 381 -1.49 10.19 18.13
C ALA A 381 -2.64 9.74 17.20
N LEU A 382 -3.67 10.56 17.08
CA LEU A 382 -4.65 10.42 16.01
C LEU A 382 -4.04 10.95 14.70
N VAL A 383 -4.07 10.13 13.66
CA VAL A 383 -3.66 10.52 12.30
C VAL A 383 -4.94 10.73 11.48
N ASP A 384 -5.23 11.98 11.16
CA ASP A 384 -6.49 12.36 10.49
C ASP A 384 -6.38 12.24 8.97
N LEU A 385 -6.52 11.01 8.48
CA LEU A 385 -6.56 10.71 7.06
C LEU A 385 -7.89 11.09 6.42
N GLN A 386 -8.98 11.18 7.19
CA GLN A 386 -10.24 11.74 6.68
C GLN A 386 -10.04 13.16 6.17
N ALA A 387 -9.57 14.06 7.04
CA ALA A 387 -9.31 15.44 6.64
C ALA A 387 -8.20 15.55 5.57
N GLY A 388 -7.18 14.69 5.65
CA GLY A 388 -6.12 14.63 4.65
C GLY A 388 -6.64 14.32 3.25
N PHE A 389 -7.45 13.27 3.09
CA PHE A 389 -8.00 12.89 1.79
C PHE A 389 -9.11 13.84 1.32
N ASP A 390 -9.90 14.42 2.22
CA ASP A 390 -10.87 15.46 1.86
C ASP A 390 -10.18 16.66 1.20
N ARG A 391 -9.04 17.09 1.77
CA ARG A 391 -8.22 18.18 1.19
C ARG A 391 -7.65 17.79 -0.17
N LEU A 392 -7.13 16.56 -0.30
CA LEU A 392 -6.62 16.08 -1.60
C LEU A 392 -7.72 16.00 -2.66
N ALA A 393 -8.94 15.66 -2.29
CA ALA A 393 -10.08 15.62 -3.20
C ALA A 393 -10.57 17.01 -3.61
N ALA A 394 -10.55 17.97 -2.68
CA ALA A 394 -10.98 19.35 -2.94
C ALA A 394 -9.95 20.14 -3.75
N ASP A 395 -8.67 20.07 -3.36
CA ASP A 395 -7.65 21.01 -3.81
C ASP A 395 -6.61 20.35 -4.75
N GLY A 396 -6.45 19.03 -4.69
CA GLY A 396 -5.32 18.34 -5.30
C GLY A 396 -3.97 18.74 -4.68
N VAL A 397 -2.88 18.56 -5.43
CA VAL A 397 -1.53 19.02 -5.04
C VAL A 397 -0.88 19.73 -6.21
N ASP A 398 -0.60 21.01 -6.03
CA ASP A 398 0.22 21.84 -6.92
C ASP A 398 1.71 21.63 -6.57
N LEU A 399 2.46 21.00 -7.47
CA LEU A 399 3.85 20.62 -7.24
C LEU A 399 4.85 21.71 -7.62
N ASP A 400 4.44 22.67 -8.46
CA ASP A 400 5.32 23.72 -9.01
C ASP A 400 4.88 25.14 -8.63
N GLY A 401 3.74 25.29 -7.95
CA GLY A 401 3.21 26.56 -7.47
C GLY A 401 2.53 27.40 -8.56
N ASN A 402 2.13 26.80 -9.68
CA ASN A 402 1.51 27.51 -10.80
C ASN A 402 0.01 27.78 -10.61
N GLY A 403 -0.60 27.31 -9.52
CA GLY A 403 -2.01 27.48 -9.19
C GLY A 403 -2.93 26.37 -9.74
N THR A 404 -2.39 25.35 -10.38
CA THR A 404 -3.14 24.20 -10.91
C THR A 404 -2.62 22.90 -10.29
N PRO A 405 -3.50 22.00 -9.79
CA PRO A 405 -3.04 20.76 -9.20
C PRO A 405 -2.48 19.79 -10.25
N ASP A 406 -1.22 19.38 -10.08
CA ASP A 406 -0.61 18.30 -10.85
C ASP A 406 -1.16 16.93 -10.43
N LEU A 407 -1.33 16.75 -9.11
CA LEU A 407 -1.84 15.53 -8.52
C LEU A 407 -3.31 15.69 -8.10
N THR A 408 -4.13 14.71 -8.43
CA THR A 408 -5.54 14.66 -8.04
C THR A 408 -5.94 13.26 -7.61
N THR A 409 -7.10 13.13 -6.97
CA THR A 409 -7.70 11.85 -6.61
C THR A 409 -8.37 11.12 -7.79
N ARG A 410 -8.37 11.71 -8.99
CA ARG A 410 -8.90 11.07 -10.21
C ARG A 410 -8.03 9.88 -10.63
N TYR A 411 -8.61 8.98 -11.43
CA TYR A 411 -7.86 7.87 -12.01
C TYR A 411 -6.67 8.36 -12.85
N LEU A 412 -5.50 7.77 -12.63
CA LEU A 412 -4.20 8.26 -13.15
C LEU A 412 -3.87 9.73 -12.81
N GLY A 413 -4.46 10.26 -11.73
CA GLY A 413 -4.14 11.56 -11.14
C GLY A 413 -2.88 11.56 -10.27
N GLY A 414 -2.17 10.43 -10.18
CA GLY A 414 -0.89 10.31 -9.49
C GLY A 414 -0.96 9.98 -7.99
N ILE A 415 -2.14 10.07 -7.35
CA ILE A 415 -2.33 9.67 -5.95
C ILE A 415 -2.66 8.18 -5.84
N PHE A 416 -3.63 7.71 -6.62
CA PHE A 416 -4.06 6.30 -6.67
C PHE A 416 -3.39 5.54 -7.80
N SER A 417 -3.14 4.26 -7.55
CA SER A 417 -2.53 3.31 -8.48
C SER A 417 -3.55 2.71 -9.45
N LEU A 418 -3.15 1.72 -10.24
CA LEU A 418 -3.99 1.19 -11.33
C LEU A 418 -5.27 0.48 -10.86
N ASP A 419 -5.37 0.05 -9.60
CA ASP A 419 -6.63 -0.48 -9.07
C ASP A 419 -7.63 0.64 -8.68
N GLY A 420 -7.19 1.90 -8.68
CA GLY A 420 -8.00 3.04 -8.26
C GLY A 420 -8.27 3.09 -6.75
N ILE A 421 -7.75 2.16 -5.94
CA ILE A 421 -8.01 2.04 -4.50
C ILE A 421 -6.73 2.36 -3.71
N HIS A 422 -5.62 1.74 -4.09
CA HIS A 422 -4.38 1.79 -3.33
C HIS A 422 -3.45 2.89 -3.85
N PRO A 423 -2.63 3.49 -2.98
CA PRO A 423 -1.76 4.60 -3.35
C PRO A 423 -0.62 4.19 -4.30
N THR A 424 -0.18 5.16 -5.09
CA THR A 424 1.11 5.12 -5.82
C THR A 424 2.29 5.33 -4.85
N HIS A 425 3.52 5.41 -5.37
CA HIS A 425 4.67 5.82 -4.55
C HIS A 425 4.46 7.24 -3.99
N THR A 426 3.90 8.12 -4.80
CA THR A 426 3.57 9.50 -4.44
C THR A 426 2.42 9.58 -3.45
N GLY A 427 1.36 8.79 -3.66
CA GLY A 427 0.26 8.65 -2.69
C GLY A 427 0.75 8.19 -1.32
N ASN A 428 1.65 7.19 -1.27
CA ASN A 428 2.26 6.74 -0.03
C ASN A 428 3.11 7.82 0.65
N ALA A 429 3.79 8.68 -0.12
CA ALA A 429 4.56 9.79 0.43
C ALA A 429 3.65 10.87 1.04
N LEU A 430 2.50 11.15 0.42
CA LEU A 430 1.47 12.03 0.99
C LEU A 430 0.93 11.47 2.31
N ILE A 431 0.54 10.19 2.33
CA ILE A 431 0.08 9.50 3.54
C ILE A 431 1.17 9.54 4.63
N ALA A 432 2.42 9.25 4.28
CA ALA A 432 3.54 9.30 5.22
C ALA A 432 3.73 10.69 5.84
N ASN A 433 3.52 11.77 5.07
CA ASN A 433 3.57 13.14 5.61
C ASN A 433 2.47 13.38 6.64
N ILE A 434 1.24 12.90 6.40
CA ILE A 434 0.15 13.05 7.38
C ILE A 434 0.47 12.29 8.69
N PHE A 435 1.04 11.08 8.59
CA PHE A 435 1.54 10.36 9.76
C PHE A 435 2.68 11.11 10.47
N ILE A 436 3.64 11.64 9.72
CA ILE A 436 4.76 12.42 10.26
C ILE A 436 4.25 13.64 11.03
N ASP A 437 3.29 14.37 10.48
CA ASP A 437 2.73 15.57 11.11
C ASP A 437 2.04 15.22 12.43
N ALA A 438 1.21 14.17 12.45
CA ALA A 438 0.55 13.70 13.67
C ALA A 438 1.55 13.23 14.73
N ILE A 439 2.60 12.51 14.33
CA ILE A 439 3.66 12.03 15.23
C ILE A 439 4.46 13.20 15.80
N ASN A 440 4.88 14.14 14.95
CA ASN A 440 5.62 15.32 15.39
C ASN A 440 4.77 16.14 16.37
N ALA A 441 3.49 16.36 16.06
CA ALA A 441 2.56 17.12 16.90
C ALA A 441 2.33 16.47 18.27
N ARG A 442 2.15 15.14 18.33
CA ARG A 442 1.88 14.44 19.60
C ARG A 442 3.12 14.20 20.44
N PHE A 443 4.23 13.83 19.81
CA PHE A 443 5.41 13.29 20.50
C PHE A 443 6.61 14.24 20.51
N GLY A 444 6.50 15.40 19.85
CA GLY A 444 7.61 16.34 19.69
C GLY A 444 8.76 15.78 18.85
N GLU A 445 8.47 14.81 17.97
CA GLU A 445 9.46 14.31 17.03
C GLU A 445 9.78 15.41 15.99
N GLY A 446 11.01 15.39 15.46
CA GLY A 446 11.48 16.35 14.44
C GLY A 446 11.58 15.72 13.05
N LEU A 447 10.67 14.82 12.69
CA LEU A 447 10.74 14.09 11.44
C LEU A 447 10.45 15.04 10.27
N LEU A 448 11.42 15.25 9.37
CA LEU A 448 11.15 16.09 8.20
C LEU A 448 10.19 15.35 7.24
N PRO A 449 9.20 16.05 6.66
CA PRO A 449 8.32 15.47 5.66
C PRO A 449 9.06 15.13 4.36
N MET A 450 8.46 14.28 3.55
CA MET A 450 8.86 14.01 2.18
C MET A 450 8.59 15.22 1.28
N ASN A 451 9.55 15.52 0.41
CA ASN A 451 9.34 16.44 -0.71
C ASN A 451 8.54 15.73 -1.82
N ILE A 452 7.25 16.03 -1.91
CA ILE A 452 6.32 15.35 -2.82
C ILE A 452 6.69 15.59 -4.29
N ALA A 453 7.07 16.81 -4.69
CA ALA A 453 7.50 17.10 -6.05
C ALA A 453 8.69 16.22 -6.49
N ARG A 454 9.63 15.94 -5.57
CA ARG A 454 10.77 15.04 -5.84
C ARG A 454 10.35 13.59 -6.01
N VAL A 455 9.39 13.14 -5.20
CA VAL A 455 8.83 11.78 -5.26
C VAL A 455 8.08 11.60 -6.58
N ALA A 456 7.17 12.53 -6.89
CA ALA A 456 6.32 12.50 -8.08
C ALA A 456 7.14 12.38 -9.38
N ARG A 457 8.26 13.10 -9.51
CA ARG A 457 9.13 13.01 -10.69
C ARG A 457 9.66 11.60 -11.01
N ARG A 458 9.65 10.69 -10.04
CA ARG A 458 10.15 9.31 -10.19
C ARG A 458 9.04 8.28 -10.21
N ASP A 459 7.80 8.71 -10.00
CA ASP A 459 6.64 7.84 -9.95
C ASP A 459 5.99 7.78 -11.34
N PRO A 460 6.04 6.63 -12.03
CA PRO A 460 5.56 6.50 -13.40
C PRO A 460 4.05 6.75 -13.54
N LEU A 461 3.27 6.65 -12.47
CA LEU A 461 1.82 6.86 -12.51
C LEU A 461 1.41 8.32 -12.31
N THR A 462 2.31 9.21 -11.90
CA THR A 462 2.01 10.66 -11.75
C THR A 462 1.98 11.41 -13.07
N ARG A 463 2.75 10.94 -14.05
CA ARG A 463 2.84 11.51 -15.41
C ARG A 463 2.52 10.46 -16.45
N SER A 464 1.56 9.60 -16.14
CA SER A 464 1.12 8.56 -17.08
C SER A 464 0.65 9.22 -18.37
N ARG A 465 1.20 8.79 -19.51
CA ARG A 465 0.74 9.23 -20.84
C ARG A 465 -0.71 8.83 -21.11
N PHE A 466 -1.21 7.82 -20.39
CA PHE A 466 -2.56 7.28 -20.48
C PHE A 466 -3.57 8.04 -19.61
N ARG A 467 -3.16 9.12 -18.93
CA ARG A 467 -4.07 9.91 -18.10
C ARG A 467 -5.20 10.46 -18.98
N PRO A 468 -6.48 10.12 -18.72
CA PRO A 468 -7.58 10.61 -19.53
C PRO A 468 -7.76 12.12 -19.35
N ALA A 469 -8.16 12.82 -20.40
CA ALA A 469 -8.51 14.25 -20.33
C ALA A 469 -9.80 14.49 -19.51
N GLY A 470 -10.71 13.51 -19.53
CA GLY A 470 -11.97 13.51 -18.78
C GLY A 470 -12.05 12.36 -17.78
N GLU A 471 -13.17 11.67 -17.73
CA GLU A 471 -13.32 10.42 -17.00
C GLU A 471 -12.65 9.26 -17.75
N PRO A 472 -12.12 8.23 -17.07
CA PRO A 472 -11.67 7.00 -17.71
C PRO A 472 -12.87 6.27 -18.34
N PRO A 473 -12.66 5.40 -19.34
CA PRO A 473 -13.76 4.64 -19.90
C PRO A 473 -14.28 3.59 -18.91
N PHE A 474 -15.54 3.16 -19.08
CA PHE A 474 -16.12 2.04 -18.34
C PHE A 474 -15.55 0.70 -18.80
N GLY A 475 -15.62 -0.34 -17.95
CA GLY A 475 -15.10 -1.67 -18.22
C GLY A 475 -13.59 -1.66 -18.36
N LEU A 476 -12.91 -0.92 -17.49
CA LEU A 476 -11.47 -0.68 -17.60
C LEU A 476 -10.64 -1.95 -17.39
N PHE A 477 -11.10 -2.88 -16.54
CA PHE A 477 -10.34 -4.09 -16.23
C PHE A 477 -10.60 -5.21 -17.23
N GLY A 478 -9.53 -5.88 -17.65
CA GLY A 478 -9.57 -6.87 -18.74
C GLY A 478 -9.38 -8.33 -18.34
N ASP A 479 -9.47 -8.65 -17.04
CA ASP A 479 -9.06 -9.96 -16.53
C ASP A 479 -10.22 -10.88 -16.07
N GLY A 480 -11.44 -10.61 -16.55
CA GLY A 480 -12.63 -11.45 -16.35
C GLY A 480 -13.93 -10.85 -16.93
N THR A 481 -15.03 -11.62 -16.82
CA THR A 481 -16.41 -11.17 -17.13
C THR A 481 -17.15 -10.64 -15.89
N ASP A 482 -16.53 -10.73 -14.71
CA ASP A 482 -17.11 -10.33 -13.42
C ASP A 482 -16.45 -9.02 -12.95
N ASP A 483 -17.24 -8.14 -12.32
CA ASP A 483 -16.82 -6.84 -11.75
C ASP A 483 -15.70 -7.03 -10.71
N GLU A 484 -14.44 -6.74 -11.10
CA GLU A 484 -13.23 -6.91 -10.29
C GLU A 484 -13.30 -6.15 -8.96
N LEU A 485 -14.04 -5.04 -8.95
CA LEU A 485 -14.12 -4.12 -7.83
C LEU A 485 -15.18 -4.54 -6.82
N ALA A 486 -16.32 -5.08 -7.27
CA ALA A 486 -17.45 -5.42 -6.41
C ALA A 486 -17.12 -6.40 -5.27
N ASP A 487 -16.14 -7.29 -5.43
CA ASP A 487 -15.59 -8.09 -4.33
C ASP A 487 -14.06 -8.10 -4.43
N PHE A 488 -13.48 -6.91 -4.30
CA PHE A 488 -12.06 -6.68 -4.58
C PHE A 488 -11.13 -7.66 -3.84
N PHE A 489 -11.31 -7.81 -2.53
CA PHE A 489 -10.46 -8.72 -1.74
C PHE A 489 -10.85 -10.18 -1.88
N GLY A 490 -12.12 -10.54 -2.05
CA GLY A 490 -12.50 -11.92 -2.37
C GLY A 490 -11.92 -12.38 -3.71
N THR A 491 -11.98 -11.52 -4.73
CA THR A 491 -11.32 -11.74 -6.03
C THR A 491 -9.81 -11.82 -5.89
N THR A 492 -9.20 -10.92 -5.11
CA THR A 492 -7.76 -10.95 -4.83
C THR A 492 -7.34 -12.27 -4.16
N PHE A 493 -8.09 -12.74 -3.15
CA PHE A 493 -7.80 -14.00 -2.47
C PHE A 493 -7.97 -15.19 -3.40
N LYS A 494 -9.01 -15.21 -4.24
CA LYS A 494 -9.19 -16.25 -5.26
C LYS A 494 -8.02 -16.28 -6.25
N ARG A 495 -7.50 -15.13 -6.67
CA ARG A 495 -6.30 -15.05 -7.53
C ARG A 495 -5.05 -15.58 -6.83
N VAL A 496 -4.87 -15.27 -5.54
CA VAL A 496 -3.76 -15.81 -4.74
C VAL A 496 -3.84 -17.32 -4.62
N GLU A 497 -5.04 -17.86 -4.36
CA GLU A 497 -5.28 -19.31 -4.31
C GLU A 497 -4.97 -19.98 -5.64
N LEU A 498 -5.51 -19.47 -6.75
CA LEU A 498 -5.29 -20.04 -8.08
C LEU A 498 -3.82 -19.99 -8.49
N GLY A 499 -3.15 -18.86 -8.26
CA GLY A 499 -1.74 -18.70 -8.62
C GLY A 499 -0.78 -19.48 -7.72
N ALA A 500 -1.22 -19.95 -6.54
CA ALA A 500 -0.46 -20.87 -5.70
C ALA A 500 -0.50 -22.32 -6.21
N ARG A 501 -1.56 -22.71 -6.91
CA ARG A 501 -1.73 -24.06 -7.51
C ARG A 501 -0.94 -24.23 -8.82
N SER A 502 -0.66 -23.13 -9.53
CA SER A 502 0.01 -23.11 -10.84
C SER A 502 1.52 -23.17 -10.73
#